data_AF-A0A3G8MBX3-F1
#
_entry.id   AF-A0A3G8MBX3-F1
#
_cell.length_a   1.000
_cell.length_b   1.000
_cell.length_c   1.000
_cell.angle_alpha   90.00
_cell.angle_beta   90.00
_cell.angle_gamma   90.00
#
_symmetry.space_group_name_H-M   'P 1'
#
loop_
_entity.id
_entity.type
_entity.pdbx_description
1 polymer ?
#
loop_
_entity_poly.entity_id
_entity_poly.type
_entity_poly.pdbx_seq_one_letter_code
_entity_poly.pdbx_strand_id
1 'polypeptide(L)'
;MAAIRGCVVNEIDHLDRNASHSLIVRHHWSRSLASSYLEGVEDVMDASNSAGLFEVDDAIFTLTERPTRADWPTPIIIYVAEIYAAQNAIDAEHFEVVVGPDGRAMPRELLG
;
A
#
# COMPACT_ATOMS: atom_id res chain seq x y z
N MET A 1 7.22 -10.05 13.31
CA MET A 1 7.32 -10.55 11.90
C MET A 1 6.17 -11.48 11.50
N ALA A 2 5.65 -12.36 12.37
CA ALA A 2 4.57 -13.30 11.99
C ALA A 2 3.19 -12.63 11.91
N ALA A 3 2.95 -11.52 12.62
CA ALA A 3 1.65 -10.86 12.68
C ALA A 3 1.34 -9.98 11.45
N ILE A 4 2.36 -9.35 10.84
CA ILE A 4 2.21 -8.56 9.60
C ILE A 4 1.64 -9.44 8.48
N ARG A 5 2.10 -10.70 8.43
CA ARG A 5 1.65 -11.72 7.49
C ARG A 5 0.21 -12.17 7.73
N GLY A 6 -0.41 -11.90 8.87
CA GLY A 6 -1.81 -12.32 9.12
C GLY A 6 -2.82 -11.34 8.53
N CYS A 7 -2.76 -10.08 8.96
CA CYS A 7 -3.73 -9.06 8.54
C CYS A 7 -3.55 -8.65 7.07
N VAL A 8 -2.31 -8.43 6.63
CA VAL A 8 -2.05 -7.98 5.26
C VAL A 8 -2.28 -9.11 4.26
N VAL A 9 -1.99 -10.37 4.61
CA VAL A 9 -2.25 -11.51 3.71
C VAL A 9 -3.74 -11.80 3.58
N ASN A 10 -4.56 -11.64 4.62
CA ASN A 10 -6.01 -11.82 4.46
C ASN A 10 -6.58 -10.82 3.45
N GLU A 11 -6.22 -9.54 3.57
CA GLU A 11 -6.67 -8.51 2.61
C GLU A 11 -6.09 -8.74 1.20
N ILE A 12 -4.85 -9.23 1.10
CA ILE A 12 -4.25 -9.62 -0.18
C ILE A 12 -4.92 -10.87 -0.77
N ASP A 13 -5.26 -11.87 0.04
CA ASP A 13 -5.93 -13.10 -0.38
C ASP A 13 -7.38 -12.82 -0.81
N HIS A 14 -7.96 -11.71 -0.34
CA HIS A 14 -9.26 -11.21 -0.78
C HIS A 14 -9.23 -10.44 -2.11
N LEU A 15 -8.06 -10.07 -2.63
CA LEU A 15 -7.96 -9.57 -4.01
C LEU A 15 -8.25 -10.71 -4.99
N ASP A 16 -9.45 -10.70 -5.56
CA ASP A 16 -9.77 -11.55 -6.70
C ASP A 16 -8.72 -11.34 -7.80
N ARG A 17 -8.25 -12.43 -8.43
CA ARG A 17 -7.32 -12.35 -9.58
C ARG A 17 -7.87 -11.54 -10.74
N ASN A 18 -9.18 -11.28 -10.77
CA ASN A 18 -9.83 -10.42 -11.76
C ASN A 18 -10.28 -9.08 -11.18
N ALA A 19 -9.83 -8.70 -9.99
CA ALA A 19 -10.23 -7.45 -9.34
C ALA A 19 -9.88 -6.26 -10.24
N SER A 20 -10.83 -5.36 -10.48
CA SER A 20 -10.59 -4.13 -11.24
C SER A 20 -9.70 -3.12 -10.49
N HIS A 21 -9.30 -3.45 -9.26
CA HIS A 21 -8.53 -2.59 -8.37
C HIS A 21 -7.22 -3.26 -7.96
N SER A 22 -6.19 -2.43 -7.82
CA SER A 22 -4.87 -2.77 -7.28
C SER A 22 -4.79 -2.28 -5.85
N LEU A 23 -3.98 -2.93 -5.03
CA LEU A 23 -3.83 -2.60 -3.62
C LEU A 23 -2.53 -1.84 -3.39
N ILE A 24 -2.60 -0.76 -2.62
CA ILE A 24 -1.45 -0.05 -2.10
C ILE A 24 -1.28 -0.43 -0.63
N VAL A 25 -0.10 -0.92 -0.29
CA VAL A 25 0.34 -1.16 1.08
C VAL A 25 1.39 -0.12 1.41
N ARG A 26 1.05 0.92 2.17
CA ARG A 26 1.99 1.99 2.51
C ARG A 26 2.40 1.92 3.96
N HIS A 27 3.70 1.82 4.24
CA HIS A 27 4.28 1.96 5.57
C HIS A 27 4.41 3.44 5.95
N HIS A 28 4.10 3.73 7.21
CA HIS A 28 4.14 5.07 7.79
C HIS A 28 5.02 5.07 9.03
N TRP A 29 5.73 6.18 9.22
CA TRP A 29 6.55 6.37 10.42
C TRP A 29 5.73 6.56 11.70
N SER A 30 4.53 7.13 11.59
CA SER A 30 3.66 7.39 12.73
C SER A 30 2.20 7.23 12.36
N ARG A 31 1.38 6.98 13.39
CA ARG A 31 -0.08 6.89 13.24
C ARG A 31 -0.67 8.19 12.69
N SER A 32 -0.15 9.34 13.13
CA SER A 32 -0.60 10.64 12.66
C SER A 32 -0.39 10.81 11.16
N LEU A 33 0.77 10.39 10.63
CA LEU A 33 1.03 10.41 9.18
C LEU A 33 0.12 9.45 8.43
N ALA A 34 -0.10 8.24 8.97
CA ALA A 34 -1.01 7.26 8.39
C ALA A 34 -2.45 7.79 8.32
N SER A 35 -2.94 8.41 9.40
CA SER A 35 -4.28 9.02 9.43
C SER A 35 -4.41 10.18 8.45
N SER A 36 -3.45 11.11 8.41
CA SER A 36 -3.48 12.22 7.45
C SER A 36 -3.40 11.75 6.00
N TYR A 37 -2.67 10.66 5.73
CA TYR A 37 -2.67 10.04 4.41
C TYR A 37 -4.05 9.50 4.03
N LEU A 38 -4.73 8.78 4.95
CA LEU A 38 -6.07 8.27 4.70
C LEU A 38 -7.09 9.38 4.47
N GLU A 39 -7.05 10.46 5.26
CA GLU A 39 -7.91 11.63 5.05
C GLU A 39 -7.72 12.22 3.63
N GLY A 40 -6.47 12.31 3.17
CA GLY A 40 -6.17 12.77 1.82
C GLY A 40 -6.61 11.78 0.72
N VAL A 41 -6.56 10.47 0.99
CA VAL A 41 -7.07 9.46 0.06
C VAL A 41 -8.59 9.52 -0.02
N GLU A 42 -9.29 9.61 1.11
CA GLU A 42 -10.75 9.72 1.18
C GLU A 42 -11.27 10.98 0.47
N ASP A 43 -10.53 12.09 0.48
CA ASP A 43 -10.90 13.31 -0.23
C ASP A 43 -10.82 13.16 -1.77
N VAL A 44 -9.89 12.32 -2.25
CA VAL A 44 -9.59 12.16 -3.68
C VAL A 44 -10.27 10.95 -4.29
N MET A 45 -10.62 9.95 -3.48
CA MET A 45 -11.15 8.67 -3.92
C MET A 45 -12.62 8.50 -3.55
N ASP A 46 -13.38 7.80 -4.40
CA ASP A 46 -14.76 7.45 -4.10
C ASP A 46 -14.82 6.65 -2.79
N ALA A 47 -15.77 7.01 -1.92
CA ALA A 47 -15.95 6.47 -0.57
C ALA A 47 -16.24 4.95 -0.53
N SER A 48 -16.39 4.30 -1.69
CA SER A 48 -16.56 2.86 -1.84
C SER A 48 -15.24 2.07 -1.86
N ASN A 49 -14.09 2.73 -2.00
CA ASN A 49 -12.80 2.07 -1.97
C ASN A 49 -12.41 1.74 -0.54
N SER A 50 -11.97 0.50 -0.31
CA SER A 50 -11.51 0.10 1.02
C SER A 50 -10.23 0.87 1.37
N ALA A 51 -10.26 1.54 2.51
CA ALA A 51 -9.14 2.28 3.06
C ALA A 51 -9.04 1.95 4.56
N GLY A 52 -7.88 1.52 5.02
CA GLY A 52 -7.73 1.04 6.39
C GLY A 52 -6.35 1.32 6.97
N LEU A 53 -6.32 1.63 8.27
CA LEU A 53 -5.09 1.79 9.05
C LEU A 53 -4.85 0.52 9.88
N PHE A 54 -3.62 0.01 9.82
CA PHE A 54 -3.20 -1.20 10.50
C PHE A 54 -1.94 -0.93 11.31
N GLU A 55 -1.94 -1.34 12.57
CA GLU A 55 -0.77 -1.28 13.46
C GLU A 55 -0.40 -2.71 13.88
N VAL A 56 0.81 -3.14 13.55
CA VAL A 56 1.28 -4.51 13.80
C VAL A 56 2.77 -4.51 14.15
N ASP A 57 3.13 -5.10 15.29
CA ASP A 57 4.53 -5.23 15.74
C ASP A 57 5.31 -3.88 15.65
N ASP A 58 4.70 -2.79 16.13
CA ASP A 58 5.21 -1.40 16.06
C ASP A 58 5.33 -0.77 14.66
N ALA A 59 4.94 -1.50 13.62
CA ALA A 59 4.88 -0.98 12.26
C ALA A 59 3.46 -0.52 11.90
N ILE A 60 3.36 0.62 11.23
CA ILE A 60 2.10 1.29 10.93
C ILE A 60 1.95 1.29 9.41
N PHE A 61 0.83 0.79 8.93
CA PHE A 61 0.56 0.73 7.49
C PHE A 61 -0.85 1.19 7.18
N THR A 62 -1.03 1.68 5.96
CA THR A 62 -2.36 1.87 5.36
C THR A 62 -2.53 0.93 4.18
N LEU A 63 -3.71 0.36 4.08
CA LEU A 63 -4.17 -0.34 2.88
C LEU A 63 -5.16 0.56 2.17
N THR A 64 -4.93 0.83 0.89
CA THR A 64 -5.84 1.60 0.05
C THR A 64 -5.98 0.92 -1.31
N GLU A 65 -7.21 0.82 -1.80
CA GLU A 65 -7.46 0.35 -3.16
C GLU A 65 -7.35 1.48 -4.17
N ARG A 66 -6.98 1.16 -5.41
CA ARG A 66 -7.09 2.07 -6.55
C ARG A 66 -7.48 1.35 -7.82
N PRO A 67 -8.12 2.01 -8.80
CA PRO A 67 -8.33 1.42 -10.11
C PRO A 67 -7.02 0.92 -10.72
N THR A 68 -7.01 -0.34 -11.14
CA THR A 68 -5.91 -0.92 -11.91
C THR A 68 -5.88 -0.27 -13.27
N ARG A 69 -4.71 0.20 -13.72
CA ARG A 69 -4.58 0.76 -15.07
C ARG A 69 -4.75 -0.34 -16.12
N ALA A 70 -5.30 0.01 -17.27
CA ALA A 70 -5.57 -0.94 -18.35
C ALA A 70 -4.30 -1.62 -18.91
N ASP A 71 -3.15 -0.98 -18.75
CA ASP A 71 -1.82 -1.46 -19.15
C ASP A 71 -1.12 -2.32 -18.09
N TRP A 72 -1.73 -2.51 -16.91
CA TRP A 72 -1.19 -3.34 -15.84
C TRP A 72 -1.66 -4.80 -15.92
N PRO A 73 -0.83 -5.76 -15.52
CA PRO A 73 -1.28 -7.13 -15.30
C PRO A 73 -2.11 -7.18 -14.01
N THR A 74 -3.42 -7.12 -14.18
CA THR A 74 -4.38 -6.93 -13.09
C THR A 74 -4.57 -8.16 -12.19
N PRO A 75 -4.77 -7.98 -10.86
CA PRO A 75 -4.38 -6.82 -10.06
C PRO A 75 -2.91 -6.88 -9.65
N ILE A 76 -2.32 -5.73 -9.30
CA ILE A 76 -0.98 -5.67 -8.69
C ILE A 76 -1.07 -5.15 -7.26
N ILE A 77 -0.04 -5.46 -6.48
CA ILE A 77 0.15 -4.93 -5.13
C ILE A 77 1.34 -3.99 -5.16
N ILE A 78 1.16 -2.78 -4.65
CA ILE A 78 2.19 -1.74 -4.60
C ILE A 78 2.56 -1.52 -3.15
N TYR A 79 3.72 -2.01 -2.77
CA TYR A 79 4.30 -1.71 -1.47
C TYR A 79 5.03 -0.39 -1.54
N VAL A 80 4.75 0.50 -0.60
CA VAL A 80 5.39 1.80 -0.48
C VAL A 80 5.91 1.95 0.94
N ALA A 81 7.15 2.36 1.09
CA ALA A 81 7.74 2.67 2.38
C ALA A 81 8.58 3.92 2.27
N GLU A 82 8.48 4.76 3.30
CA GLU A 82 9.34 5.91 3.49
C GLU A 82 10.36 5.56 4.57
N ILE A 83 11.64 5.61 4.22
CA ILE A 83 12.75 5.39 5.14
C ILE A 83 13.26 6.76 5.56
N TYR A 84 12.97 7.12 6.80
CA TYR A 84 13.41 8.37 7.37
C TYR A 84 14.84 8.22 7.89
N ALA A 85 15.74 9.11 7.50
CA ALA A 85 17.00 9.27 8.23
C ALA A 85 16.66 9.61 9.69
N ALA A 86 17.31 8.96 10.66
CA ALA A 86 16.93 8.88 12.07
C ALA A 86 16.72 10.21 12.83
N GLN A 87 16.82 11.38 12.18
CA GLN A 87 16.75 12.70 12.79
C GLN A 87 15.95 13.76 12.01
N ASN A 88 15.37 13.47 10.83
CA ASN A 88 14.47 14.45 10.19
C ASN A 88 13.31 13.76 9.44
N ALA A 89 12.14 14.41 9.44
CA ALA A 89 10.99 14.01 8.62
C ALA A 89 11.05 14.58 7.19
N ILE A 90 12.19 15.19 6.82
CA ILE A 90 12.33 16.05 5.64
C ILE A 90 13.07 15.30 4.50
N ASP A 91 13.93 14.33 4.84
CA ASP A 91 14.71 13.49 3.93
C ASP A 91 14.27 12.02 4.08
N ALA A 92 13.03 11.74 3.68
CA ALA A 92 12.57 10.36 3.54
C ALA A 92 13.04 9.79 2.20
N GLU A 93 13.77 8.67 2.24
CA GLU A 93 14.02 7.87 1.04
C GLU A 93 12.76 7.06 0.71
N HIS A 94 12.25 7.22 -0.51
CA HIS A 94 11.04 6.56 -0.97
C HIS A 94 11.36 5.22 -1.62
N PHE A 95 10.83 4.14 -1.03
CA PHE A 95 11.00 2.79 -1.50
C PHE A 95 9.67 2.18 -1.95
N GLU A 96 9.62 1.76 -3.21
CA GLU A 96 8.44 1.11 -3.80
C GLU A 96 8.76 -0.30 -4.28
N VAL A 97 7.84 -1.24 -4.12
CA VAL A 97 7.93 -2.56 -4.76
C VAL A 97 6.58 -2.88 -5.35
N VAL A 98 6.58 -3.19 -6.65
CA VAL A 98 5.39 -3.66 -7.35
C VAL A 98 5.45 -5.18 -7.38
N VAL A 99 4.36 -5.82 -6.98
CA VAL A 99 4.21 -7.27 -6.98
C VAL A 99 3.04 -7.63 -7.89
N GLY A 100 3.32 -8.49 -8.86
CA GLY A 100 2.31 -9.00 -9.78
C GLY A 100 1.38 -10.02 -9.13
N PRO A 101 0.31 -10.41 -9.84
CA PRO A 101 -0.66 -11.39 -9.34
C PRO A 101 -0.06 -12.80 -9.16
N ASP A 102 1.12 -13.07 -9.73
CA ASP A 102 1.89 -14.30 -9.54
C ASP A 102 2.80 -14.26 -8.28
N GLY A 103 2.74 -13.17 -7.52
CA GLY A 103 3.54 -12.95 -6.32
C GLY A 103 4.99 -12.55 -6.60
N ARG A 104 5.35 -12.24 -7.86
CA ARG A 104 6.72 -11.85 -8.22
C ARG A 104 6.87 -10.34 -8.31
N ALA A 105 8.07 -9.86 -7.97
CA ALA A 105 8.42 -8.46 -8.13
C ALA A 105 8.39 -8.07 -9.62
N MET A 106 7.83 -6.90 -9.91
CA MET A 106 7.70 -6.32 -11.24
C MET A 106 8.52 -5.03 -11.36
N PRO A 107 8.86 -4.59 -12.59
CA PRO A 107 9.53 -3.32 -12.81
C PRO A 107 8.71 -2.14 -12.26
N ARG A 108 9.38 -1.19 -11.61
CA ARG A 108 8.76 0.05 -11.09
C ARG A 108 8.20 0.95 -12.19
N GLU A 109 8.64 0.77 -13.44
CA GLU A 109 8.20 1.55 -14.61
C GLU A 109 6.68 1.49 -14.83
N LEU A 110 5.98 0.50 -14.25
CA LEU A 110 4.53 0.42 -14.26
C LEU A 110 3.86 1.58 -13.51
N LEU A 111 4.54 2.22 -12.56
CA LEU A 111 4.01 3.33 -11.76
C LEU A 111 4.09 4.70 -12.47
N GLY A 112 4.75 4.76 -13.65
CA GLY A 112 4.95 5.97 -14.46
C GLY A 112 3.76 6.42 -15.30
#